data_AF-A0A9Q0Z3L5-F1
#
_entry.id   AF-A0A9Q0Z3L5-F1
#
_cell.length_a   1.000
_cell.length_b   1.000
_cell.length_c   1.000
_cell.angle_alpha   90.00
_cell.angle_beta   90.00
_cell.angle_gamma   90.00
#
_symmetry.space_group_name_H-M   'P 1'
#
loop_
_entity.id
_entity.type
_entity.pdbx_description
1 polymer ?
#
loop_
_entity_poly.entity_id
_entity_poly.type
_entity_poly.pdbx_seq_one_letter_code
_entity_poly.pdbx_strand_id
1 'polypeptide(L)'
;MWRRVLREATVRQPWSMISSKRCLSSSPTSKPAAVDNLLLRYLKEHYVEVSKMNPPPKVNPPSEFSIVKSALDGNGPVLTRTYGNEEIKLSVMRMAYAVPGGVEDDENDEDMNQLFLHVDVSKPGQDKSLHFLCGLYPDALGVHSVSLRPKLDSAEFLEVTATYSGPHFAELDERMRDAFHGFIEERGVDEKLFNFLQAWLYVKEHRSLMRWFKTAGTYINENKPAKSS
;
A
#
# COMPACT_ATOMS: atom_id res chain seq x y z
N MET A 1 -24.06 20.63 -45.92
CA MET A 1 -24.47 19.38 -46.63
C MET A 1 -23.18 18.57 -46.74
N TRP A 2 -23.03 17.29 -46.38
CA TRP A 2 -23.77 16.11 -46.80
C TRP A 2 -23.70 15.01 -45.70
N ARG A 3 -24.91 14.54 -45.36
CA ARG A 3 -25.42 13.24 -44.86
C ARG A 3 -24.52 12.22 -44.13
N ARG A 4 -25.06 11.78 -42.97
CA ARG A 4 -24.77 10.57 -42.19
C ARG A 4 -24.78 9.28 -43.04
N VAL A 5 -23.90 8.35 -42.68
CA VAL A 5 -24.12 6.90 -42.82
C VAL A 5 -23.70 6.24 -41.50
N LEU A 6 -24.68 5.86 -40.69
CA LEU A 6 -24.49 4.91 -39.60
C LEU A 6 -24.39 3.52 -40.24
N ARG A 7 -23.25 2.85 -40.03
CA ARG A 7 -23.13 1.43 -40.31
C ARG A 7 -23.42 0.67 -39.03
N GLU A 8 -24.56 -0.03 -39.02
CA GLU A 8 -24.77 -1.17 -38.13
C GLU A 8 -23.69 -2.21 -38.41
N ALA A 9 -22.92 -2.55 -37.38
CA ALA A 9 -22.02 -3.69 -37.38
C ALA A 9 -22.56 -4.71 -36.37
N THR A 10 -23.20 -5.75 -36.91
CA THR A 10 -23.67 -6.92 -36.17
C THR A 10 -22.46 -7.71 -35.68
N VAL A 11 -22.08 -7.57 -34.41
CA VAL A 11 -21.13 -8.49 -33.76
C VAL A 11 -21.93 -9.59 -33.08
N ARG A 12 -21.87 -10.78 -33.69
CA ARG A 12 -22.39 -12.03 -33.15
C ARG A 12 -21.69 -12.37 -31.84
N GLN A 13 -22.48 -12.66 -30.81
CA GLN A 13 -22.03 -13.44 -29.67
C GLN A 13 -21.60 -14.85 -30.13
N PRO A 14 -20.59 -15.43 -29.48
CA PRO A 14 -20.86 -16.72 -28.88
C PRO A 14 -20.15 -16.85 -27.54
N TRP A 15 -20.91 -16.86 -26.43
CA TRP A 15 -20.84 -17.90 -25.40
C TRP A 15 -22.15 -17.92 -24.61
N SER A 16 -22.95 -18.92 -24.95
CA SER A 16 -24.00 -19.61 -24.20
C SER A 16 -24.92 -18.78 -23.28
N MET A 17 -26.17 -18.71 -23.75
CA MET A 17 -27.37 -18.47 -22.95
C MET A 17 -27.33 -19.21 -21.62
N ILE A 18 -27.50 -18.45 -20.53
CA ILE A 18 -27.88 -18.98 -19.23
C ILE A 18 -29.30 -19.53 -19.39
N SER A 19 -29.42 -20.84 -19.57
CA SER A 19 -30.73 -21.51 -19.51
C SER A 19 -31.21 -21.45 -18.06
N SER A 20 -32.18 -20.57 -17.78
CA SER A 20 -32.94 -20.57 -16.53
C SER A 20 -33.72 -21.87 -16.40
N LYS A 21 -33.09 -22.87 -15.76
CA LYS A 21 -33.80 -24.07 -15.32
C LYS A 21 -34.63 -23.72 -14.09
N ARG A 22 -35.94 -23.98 -14.21
CA ARG A 22 -36.98 -23.83 -13.20
C ARG A 22 -36.57 -24.61 -11.93
N CYS A 23 -36.31 -23.90 -10.82
CA CYS A 23 -36.00 -24.54 -9.54
C CYS A 23 -37.27 -25.11 -8.92
N LEU A 24 -37.38 -26.44 -8.86
CA LEU A 24 -38.33 -27.14 -8.00
C LEU A 24 -37.89 -26.97 -6.55
N SER A 25 -38.88 -26.80 -5.67
CA SER A 25 -38.71 -26.52 -4.24
C SER A 25 -37.85 -27.58 -3.54
N SER A 26 -36.72 -27.15 -2.98
CA SER A 26 -35.97 -27.90 -1.97
C SER A 26 -35.98 -27.12 -0.66
N SER A 27 -36.20 -27.85 0.44
CA SER A 27 -36.25 -27.42 1.83
C SER A 27 -35.15 -26.44 2.28
N PRO A 28 -35.38 -25.62 3.32
CA PRO A 28 -34.44 -24.61 3.78
C PRO A 28 -33.43 -25.22 4.75
N THR A 29 -32.46 -25.99 4.26
CA THR A 29 -31.33 -26.44 5.08
C THR A 29 -30.02 -26.36 4.29
N SER A 30 -29.02 -25.64 4.84
CA SER A 30 -27.61 -25.60 4.39
C SER A 30 -27.23 -24.77 3.14
N LYS A 31 -27.58 -23.47 3.09
CA LYS A 31 -26.97 -22.52 2.12
C LYS A 31 -25.66 -21.83 2.60
N PRO A 32 -25.47 -21.49 3.89
CA PRO A 32 -24.23 -20.85 4.36
C PRO A 32 -23.00 -21.73 4.14
N ALA A 33 -23.10 -23.00 4.52
CA ALA A 33 -21.99 -23.95 4.43
C ALA A 33 -21.48 -24.18 3.00
N ALA A 34 -22.33 -24.10 1.97
CA ALA A 34 -21.89 -24.31 0.58
C ALA A 34 -21.02 -23.14 0.07
N VAL A 35 -21.43 -21.89 0.38
CA VAL A 35 -20.68 -20.69 0.02
C VAL A 35 -19.38 -20.59 0.83
N ASP A 36 -19.43 -20.89 2.12
CA ASP A 36 -18.25 -20.89 3.00
C ASP A 36 -17.20 -21.88 2.52
N ASN A 37 -17.60 -23.12 2.19
CA ASN A 37 -16.69 -24.14 1.66
C ASN A 37 -16.08 -23.73 0.31
N LEU A 38 -16.87 -23.09 -0.56
CA LEU A 38 -16.40 -22.58 -1.84
C LEU A 38 -15.35 -21.48 -1.65
N LEU A 39 -15.62 -20.52 -0.77
CA LEU A 39 -14.69 -19.44 -0.45
C LEU A 39 -13.40 -19.97 0.20
N LEU A 40 -13.50 -20.91 1.15
CA LEU A 40 -12.35 -21.56 1.76
C LEU A 40 -11.47 -22.30 0.73
N ARG A 41 -12.10 -22.94 -0.27
CA ARG A 41 -11.38 -23.57 -1.38
C ARG A 41 -10.59 -22.54 -2.18
N TYR A 42 -11.22 -21.43 -2.57
CA TYR A 42 -10.55 -20.37 -3.33
C TYR A 42 -9.44 -19.68 -2.52
N LEU A 43 -9.68 -19.37 -1.24
CA LEU A 43 -8.64 -18.81 -0.36
C LEU A 43 -7.42 -19.73 -0.29
N LYS A 44 -7.63 -21.06 -0.19
CA LYS A 44 -6.54 -22.04 -0.16
C LYS A 44 -5.81 -22.13 -1.50
N GLU A 45 -6.54 -22.12 -2.61
CA GLU A 45 -5.97 -22.17 -3.95
C GLU A 45 -5.05 -20.97 -4.21
N HIS A 46 -5.55 -19.76 -3.95
CA HIS A 46 -4.77 -18.52 -4.08
C HIS A 46 -3.61 -18.45 -3.09
N TYR A 47 -3.78 -18.92 -1.85
CA TYR A 47 -2.67 -19.03 -0.90
C TYR A 47 -1.52 -19.88 -1.46
N VAL A 48 -1.84 -21.05 -2.05
CA VAL A 48 -0.83 -21.96 -2.61
C VAL A 48 -0.14 -21.31 -3.81
N GLU A 49 -0.88 -20.63 -4.67
CA GLU A 49 -0.34 -19.89 -5.81
C GLU A 49 0.65 -18.79 -5.36
N VAL A 50 0.22 -17.89 -4.48
CA VAL A 50 1.03 -16.77 -3.98
C VAL A 50 2.23 -17.26 -3.14
N SER A 51 2.10 -18.41 -2.46
CA SER A 51 3.19 -18.99 -1.68
C SER A 51 4.40 -19.45 -2.52
N LYS A 52 4.22 -19.62 -3.83
CA LYS A 52 5.28 -20.05 -4.77
C LYS A 52 6.09 -18.89 -5.35
N MET A 53 5.71 -17.64 -5.06
CA MET A 53 6.44 -16.47 -5.55
C MET A 53 7.86 -16.42 -4.96
N ASN A 54 8.83 -16.06 -5.79
CA ASN A 54 10.21 -15.93 -5.36
C ASN A 54 10.42 -14.57 -4.67
N PRO A 55 11.05 -14.53 -3.48
CA PRO A 55 11.37 -13.28 -2.84
C PRO A 55 12.40 -12.50 -3.66
N PRO A 56 12.40 -11.16 -3.59
CA PRO A 56 13.40 -10.34 -4.23
C PRO A 56 14.80 -10.64 -3.65
N PRO A 57 15.86 -10.32 -4.40
CA PRO A 57 17.23 -10.39 -3.89
C PRO A 57 17.37 -9.66 -2.56
N LYS A 58 18.20 -10.19 -1.67
CA LYS A 58 18.48 -9.54 -0.40
C LYS A 58 19.28 -8.26 -0.65
N VAL A 59 18.63 -7.12 -0.49
CA VAL A 59 19.24 -5.79 -0.52
C VAL A 59 19.40 -5.28 0.91
N ASN A 60 20.55 -4.69 1.23
CA ASN A 60 20.76 -4.00 2.51
C ASN A 60 20.45 -2.51 2.33
N PRO A 61 19.99 -1.81 3.38
CA PRO A 61 19.81 -0.37 3.31
C PRO A 61 21.17 0.34 3.18
N PRO A 62 21.18 1.63 2.78
CA PRO A 62 22.37 2.47 2.91
C PRO A 62 22.95 2.39 4.33
N SER A 63 24.28 2.40 4.44
CA SER A 63 25.02 2.10 5.68
C SER A 63 24.71 3.03 6.85
N GLU A 64 24.14 4.19 6.55
CA GLU A 64 23.79 5.24 7.51
C GLU A 64 22.47 4.95 8.25
N PHE A 65 21.66 4.02 7.73
CA PHE A 65 20.38 3.63 8.30
C PHE A 65 20.45 2.26 8.97
N SER A 66 19.68 2.14 10.05
CA SER A 66 19.44 0.88 10.74
C SER A 66 17.98 0.44 10.55
N ILE A 67 17.78 -0.87 10.39
CA ILE A 67 16.44 -1.44 10.25
C ILE A 67 15.78 -1.52 11.63
N VAL A 68 14.56 -0.99 11.73
CA VAL A 68 13.77 -1.03 12.98
C VAL A 68 13.34 -2.48 13.27
N LYS A 69 13.52 -2.91 14.53
CA LYS A 69 13.13 -4.25 14.97
C LYS A 69 11.63 -4.47 14.78
N SER A 70 11.25 -5.63 14.27
CA SER A 70 9.85 -6.01 14.01
C SER A 70 9.11 -5.11 13.00
N ALA A 71 9.82 -4.31 12.19
CA ALA A 71 9.19 -3.44 11.20
C ALA A 71 8.41 -4.18 10.10
N LEU A 72 8.70 -5.46 9.86
CA LEU A 72 7.94 -6.31 8.92
C LEU A 72 6.54 -6.68 9.45
N ASP A 73 6.32 -6.57 10.76
CA ASP A 73 5.08 -6.96 11.43
C ASP A 73 4.17 -5.76 11.76
N GLY A 74 4.71 -4.54 11.71
CA GLY A 74 3.99 -3.32 12.03
C GLY A 74 3.81 -2.37 10.83
N ASN A 75 3.04 -1.30 11.07
CA ASN A 75 2.86 -0.19 10.14
C ASN A 75 3.74 1.03 10.45
N GLY A 76 4.65 0.89 11.42
CA GLY A 76 5.58 1.95 11.81
C GLY A 76 6.79 2.09 10.90
N PRO A 77 7.81 2.84 11.34
CA PRO A 77 9.00 3.09 10.57
C PRO A 77 9.80 1.82 10.31
N VAL A 78 10.42 1.78 9.14
CA VAL A 78 11.26 0.68 8.64
C VAL A 78 12.74 0.97 8.87
N LEU A 79 13.16 2.21 8.63
CA LEU A 79 14.53 2.65 8.84
C LEU A 79 14.59 3.76 9.87
N THR A 80 15.68 3.78 10.64
CA THR A 80 16.03 4.87 11.56
C THR A 80 17.50 5.25 11.45
N ARG A 81 17.77 6.54 11.61
CA ARG A 81 19.10 7.14 11.60
C ARG A 81 19.19 8.25 12.64
N THR A 82 20.38 8.48 13.16
CA THR A 82 20.72 9.68 13.94
C THR A 82 21.60 10.61 13.11
N TYR A 83 21.28 11.90 13.09
CA TYR A 83 22.08 12.95 12.45
C TYR A 83 22.26 14.12 13.43
N GLY A 84 23.47 14.27 13.98
CA GLY A 84 23.70 15.22 15.07
C GLY A 84 22.80 14.93 16.28
N ASN A 85 21.92 15.87 16.64
CA ASN A 85 20.91 15.71 17.69
C ASN A 85 19.53 15.30 17.16
N GLU A 86 19.41 14.96 15.87
CA GLU A 86 18.13 14.62 15.24
C GLU A 86 17.97 13.11 15.10
N GLU A 87 16.73 12.64 15.27
CA GLU A 87 16.29 11.29 14.95
C GLU A 87 15.47 11.31 13.66
N ILE A 88 15.87 10.51 12.67
CA ILE A 88 15.21 10.38 11.37
C ILE A 88 14.55 9.02 11.30
N LYS A 89 13.23 8.99 11.08
CA LYS A 89 12.44 7.76 10.92
C LYS A 89 11.83 7.74 9.53
N LEU A 90 11.98 6.62 8.82
CA LEU A 90 11.46 6.43 7.49
C LEU A 90 10.37 5.37 7.49
N SER A 91 9.17 5.73 7.03
CA SER A 91 8.07 4.79 6.80
C SER A 91 7.72 4.79 5.31
N VAL A 92 7.64 3.61 4.71
CA VAL A 92 7.38 3.46 3.27
C VAL A 92 6.01 2.82 3.04
N MET A 93 5.30 3.29 2.03
CA MET A 93 4.02 2.73 1.57
C MET A 93 3.88 2.83 0.04
N ARG A 94 3.02 1.99 -0.52
CA ARG A 94 2.51 2.15 -1.88
C ARG A 94 1.11 2.75 -1.80
N MET A 95 0.80 3.78 -2.59
CA MET A 95 -0.59 4.18 -2.78
C MET A 95 -1.23 3.15 -3.70
N ALA A 96 -2.07 2.29 -3.12
CA ALA A 96 -2.94 1.43 -3.92
C ALA A 96 -4.00 2.33 -4.55
N TYR A 97 -3.94 2.55 -5.86
CA TYR A 97 -5.01 3.18 -6.60
C TYR A 97 -6.23 2.26 -6.55
N ALA A 98 -7.09 2.47 -5.56
CA ALA A 98 -8.42 1.89 -5.51
C ALA A 98 -9.28 2.61 -6.54
N VAL A 99 -9.16 2.26 -7.82
CA VAL A 99 -10.23 2.55 -8.79
C VAL A 99 -11.13 1.32 -8.92
N PRO A 100 -12.35 1.37 -8.36
CA PRO A 100 -13.39 0.42 -8.70
C PRO A 100 -13.92 0.78 -10.09
N GLY A 101 -13.33 0.17 -11.13
CA GLY A 101 -13.84 0.24 -12.50
C GLY A 101 -13.65 1.60 -13.17
N GLY A 102 -12.52 1.77 -13.84
CA GLY A 102 -12.26 2.88 -14.75
C GLY A 102 -11.23 2.42 -15.76
N VAL A 103 -11.69 2.16 -16.98
CA VAL A 103 -10.83 1.88 -18.12
C VAL A 103 -10.29 3.23 -18.57
N GLU A 104 -9.06 3.55 -18.17
CA GLU A 104 -8.21 4.44 -18.95
C GLU A 104 -6.94 3.67 -19.24
N ASP A 105 -6.92 3.20 -20.48
CA ASP A 105 -5.77 2.73 -21.23
C ASP A 105 -4.82 3.93 -21.35
N ASP A 106 -3.97 4.11 -20.35
CA ASP A 106 -2.73 4.86 -20.50
C ASP A 106 -1.62 3.91 -20.04
N GLU A 107 -0.84 3.46 -21.01
CA GLU A 107 0.35 2.65 -20.84
C GLU A 107 1.39 3.46 -20.05
N ASN A 108 1.25 3.51 -18.73
CA ASN A 108 2.32 3.94 -17.85
C ASN A 108 2.48 2.93 -16.71
N ASP A 109 3.15 1.82 -17.04
CA ASP A 109 3.68 0.86 -16.07
C ASP A 109 4.62 1.54 -15.03
N GLU A 110 5.03 2.79 -15.27
CA GLU A 110 5.82 3.64 -14.38
C GLU A 110 5.05 4.08 -13.11
N ASP A 111 3.73 4.30 -13.19
CA ASP A 111 2.91 4.70 -12.04
C ASP A 111 2.73 3.56 -11.02
N MET A 112 2.93 2.32 -11.45
CA MET A 112 2.81 1.14 -10.58
C MET A 112 3.97 0.97 -9.61
N ASN A 113 5.10 1.67 -9.80
CA ASN A 113 6.30 1.55 -8.98
C ASN A 113 6.58 2.74 -8.06
N GLN A 114 5.75 3.79 -8.07
CA GLN A 114 5.94 4.93 -7.19
C GLN A 114 5.83 4.52 -5.72
N LEU A 115 6.89 4.77 -4.95
CA LEU A 115 6.90 4.57 -3.51
C LEU A 115 6.66 5.90 -2.81
N PHE A 116 5.80 5.91 -1.80
CA PHE A 116 5.64 7.07 -0.92
C PHE A 116 6.46 6.85 0.34
N LEU A 117 7.30 7.82 0.64
CA LEU A 117 8.19 7.82 1.79
C LEU A 117 7.76 8.92 2.76
N HIS A 118 7.37 8.51 3.96
CA HIS A 118 7.20 9.40 5.09
C HIS A 118 8.53 9.53 5.82
N VAL A 119 9.02 10.77 5.93
CA VAL A 119 10.27 11.10 6.62
C VAL A 119 9.91 11.93 7.84
N ASP A 120 10.16 11.39 9.03
CA ASP A 120 9.98 12.12 10.29
C ASP A 120 11.33 12.52 10.85
N VAL A 121 11.54 13.82 11.04
CA VAL A 121 12.74 14.40 11.64
C VAL A 121 12.39 15.00 13.00
N SER A 122 13.00 14.45 14.05
CA SER A 122 12.65 14.64 15.45
C SER A 122 13.84 15.18 16.25
N LYS A 123 13.63 16.19 17.12
CA LYS A 123 14.68 16.78 17.99
C LYS A 123 14.40 16.56 19.48
N PRO A 124 15.41 16.32 20.33
CA PRO A 124 15.21 16.18 21.77
C PRO A 124 14.55 17.43 22.36
N GLY A 125 13.61 17.23 23.27
CA GLY A 125 12.88 18.32 23.93
C GLY A 125 11.78 19.00 23.09
N GLN A 126 11.53 18.55 21.86
CA GLN A 126 10.42 19.01 21.04
C GLN A 126 9.27 18.00 21.04
N ASP A 127 8.05 18.52 21.14
CA ASP A 127 6.76 17.79 21.08
C ASP A 127 6.32 17.47 19.65
N LYS A 128 6.92 18.14 18.67
CA LYS A 128 6.64 17.97 17.24
C LYS A 128 7.86 17.44 16.47
N SER A 129 7.57 16.76 15.37
CA SER A 129 8.53 16.37 14.32
C SER A 129 8.21 17.11 13.03
N LEU A 130 9.24 17.37 12.24
CA LEU A 130 9.08 17.79 10.85
C LEU A 130 8.83 16.55 10.01
N HIS A 131 7.70 16.52 9.32
CA HIS A 131 7.26 15.40 8.50
C HIS A 131 7.30 15.79 7.02
N PHE A 132 7.98 14.97 6.21
CA PHE A 132 7.96 15.07 4.76
C PHE A 132 7.19 13.89 4.17
N LEU A 133 6.35 14.17 3.18
CA LEU A 133 5.84 13.17 2.26
C LEU A 133 6.63 13.29 0.97
N CYS A 134 7.34 12.23 0.60
CA CYS A 134 8.16 12.19 -0.60
C CYS A 134 7.65 11.10 -1.56
N GLY A 135 7.72 11.39 -2.85
CA GLY A 135 7.67 10.38 -3.91
C GLY A 135 9.08 9.89 -4.18
N LEU A 136 9.28 8.58 -4.18
CA LEU A 136 10.57 7.94 -4.37
C LEU A 136 10.53 7.10 -5.65
N TYR A 137 11.44 7.42 -6.55
CA TYR A 137 11.65 6.81 -7.86
C TYR A 137 13.04 6.17 -7.92
N PRO A 138 13.35 5.33 -8.93
CA PRO A 138 14.67 4.70 -9.06
C PRO A 138 15.83 5.68 -9.18
N ASP A 139 15.58 6.87 -9.75
CA ASP A 139 16.57 7.87 -10.13
C ASP A 139 16.35 9.24 -9.47
N ALA A 140 15.27 9.41 -8.71
CA ALA A 140 14.90 10.70 -8.13
C ALA A 140 14.07 10.57 -6.85
N LEU A 141 14.11 11.64 -6.05
CA LEU A 141 13.25 11.83 -4.89
C LEU A 141 12.57 13.20 -4.97
N GLY A 142 11.24 13.19 -5.01
CA GLY A 142 10.41 14.39 -5.02
C GLY A 142 9.76 14.66 -3.67
N VAL A 143 9.73 15.91 -3.20
CA VAL A 143 8.97 16.30 -2.01
C VAL A 143 7.56 16.73 -2.43
N HIS A 144 6.54 16.11 -1.85
CA HIS A 144 5.13 16.46 -2.08
C HIS A 144 4.60 17.44 -1.04
N SER A 145 4.97 17.25 0.23
CA SER A 145 4.54 18.15 1.31
C SER A 145 5.50 18.13 2.48
N VAL A 146 5.47 19.23 3.24
CA VAL A 146 6.23 19.41 4.49
C VAL A 146 5.27 19.91 5.55
N SER A 147 5.19 19.19 6.67
CA SER A 147 4.24 19.48 7.75
C SER A 147 4.88 19.32 9.13
N LEU A 148 4.31 19.94 10.16
CA LEU A 148 4.68 19.69 11.55
C LEU A 148 3.67 18.72 12.15
N ARG A 149 4.13 17.58 12.67
CA ARG A 149 3.28 16.56 13.29
C ARG A 149 3.64 16.37 14.76
N PRO A 150 2.67 16.06 15.64
CA PRO A 150 2.98 15.64 17.00
C PRO A 150 3.86 14.38 16.99
N LYS A 151 4.81 14.31 17.93
CA LYS A 151 5.57 13.08 18.17
C LYS A 151 4.67 12.07 18.89
N LEU A 152 4.02 11.22 18.12
CA LEU A 152 3.19 10.16 18.66
C LEU A 152 4.04 8.96 19.09
N ASP A 153 4.05 8.65 20.39
CA ASP A 153 4.61 7.40 20.94
C ASP A 153 3.59 6.23 20.88
N SER A 154 2.31 6.51 20.60
CA SER A 154 1.26 5.48 20.52
C SER A 154 0.03 5.93 19.72
N ALA A 155 -0.29 5.16 18.67
CA ALA A 155 -1.62 4.83 18.13
C ALA A 155 -2.74 5.88 17.97
N GLU A 156 -2.53 7.18 18.14
CA GLU A 156 -3.56 8.20 17.92
C GLU A 156 -3.42 8.87 16.53
N PHE A 157 -3.72 8.09 15.49
CA PHE A 157 -3.74 8.55 14.09
C PHE A 157 -4.78 9.67 13.84
N LEU A 158 -5.78 9.79 14.72
CA LEU A 158 -6.88 10.76 14.63
C LEU A 158 -6.48 12.22 14.94
N GLU A 159 -5.40 12.45 15.69
CA GLU A 159 -4.93 13.83 15.96
C GLU A 159 -4.14 14.43 14.80
N VAL A 160 -3.54 13.60 13.95
CA VAL A 160 -2.70 14.05 12.83
C VAL A 160 -3.52 14.85 11.81
N THR A 161 -4.81 14.51 11.62
CA THR A 161 -5.69 15.18 10.65
C THR A 161 -6.14 16.59 11.08
N ALA A 162 -5.95 16.98 12.35
CA ALA A 162 -6.35 18.29 12.86
C ALA A 162 -5.24 19.36 12.74
N THR A 163 -4.01 18.95 12.40
CA THR A 163 -2.86 19.86 12.29
C THR A 163 -2.70 20.44 10.88
N TYR A 164 -2.36 21.73 10.80
CA TYR A 164 -2.10 22.40 9.54
C TYR A 164 -0.96 21.68 8.79
N SER A 165 -1.26 21.17 7.60
CA SER A 165 -0.35 20.33 6.81
C SER A 165 0.70 21.12 6.00
N GLY A 166 0.80 22.43 6.22
CA GLY A 166 1.66 23.31 5.43
C GLY A 166 0.97 23.81 4.14
N PRO A 167 1.61 24.76 3.44
CA PRO A 167 1.18 25.16 2.10
C PRO A 167 1.43 24.04 1.09
N HIS A 168 0.85 24.15 -0.10
CA HIS A 168 1.17 23.22 -1.17
C HIS A 168 2.65 23.40 -1.55
N PHE A 169 3.43 22.31 -1.63
CA PHE A 169 4.88 22.43 -1.81
C PHE A 169 5.26 23.19 -3.08
N ALA A 170 4.48 23.03 -4.16
CA ALA A 170 4.71 23.75 -5.41
C ALA A 170 4.45 25.26 -5.35
N GLU A 171 3.77 25.77 -4.30
CA GLU A 171 3.55 27.20 -4.09
C GLU A 171 4.72 27.87 -3.36
N LEU A 172 5.64 27.09 -2.77
CA LEU A 172 6.86 27.61 -2.17
C LEU A 172 7.80 28.13 -3.27
N ASP A 173 8.54 29.19 -2.96
CA ASP A 173 9.56 29.69 -3.87
C ASP A 173 10.67 28.64 -4.09
N GLU A 174 11.34 28.73 -5.24
CA GLU A 174 12.36 27.77 -5.67
C GLU A 174 13.47 27.60 -4.64
N ARG A 175 13.98 28.69 -4.05
CA ARG A 175 15.07 28.62 -3.08
C ARG A 175 14.65 27.87 -1.82
N MET A 176 13.41 28.03 -1.39
CA MET A 176 12.87 27.30 -0.24
C MET A 176 12.68 25.81 -0.55
N ARG A 177 12.21 25.46 -1.76
CA ARG A 177 12.11 24.06 -2.20
C ARG A 177 13.48 23.40 -2.27
N ASP A 178 14.47 24.06 -2.86
CA ASP A 178 15.85 23.57 -2.95
C ASP A 178 16.46 23.37 -1.55
N ALA A 179 16.20 24.29 -0.62
CA ALA A 179 16.67 24.16 0.75
C ALA A 179 16.04 22.95 1.48
N PHE A 180 14.77 22.64 1.22
CA PHE A 180 14.13 21.45 1.78
C PHE A 180 14.67 20.16 1.17
N HIS A 181 14.98 20.14 -0.12
CA HIS A 181 15.65 19.02 -0.76
C HIS A 181 17.05 18.79 -0.15
N GLY A 182 17.88 19.83 -0.07
CA GLY A 182 19.20 19.74 0.57
C GLY A 182 19.12 19.31 2.04
N PHE A 183 18.10 19.77 2.77
CA PHE A 183 17.88 19.37 4.17
C PHE A 183 17.68 17.85 4.31
N ILE A 184 16.83 17.21 3.50
CA ILE A 184 16.59 15.77 3.62
C ILE A 184 17.76 14.96 3.03
N GLU A 185 18.43 15.46 1.99
CA GLU A 185 19.58 14.82 1.37
C GLU A 185 20.78 14.75 2.32
N GLU A 186 21.08 15.82 3.07
CA GLU A 186 22.12 15.81 4.12
C GLU A 186 21.86 14.76 5.22
N ARG A 187 20.60 14.35 5.39
CA ARG A 187 20.18 13.29 6.33
C ARG A 187 20.19 11.90 5.69
N GLY A 188 20.70 11.79 4.46
CA GLY A 188 20.81 10.58 3.64
C GLY A 188 19.47 10.11 3.07
N VAL A 189 18.49 11.00 2.96
CA VAL A 189 17.22 10.67 2.32
C VAL A 189 17.33 11.01 0.83
N ASP A 190 17.68 10.00 0.03
CA ASP A 190 17.92 10.10 -1.41
C ASP A 190 17.37 8.87 -2.18
N GLU A 191 17.56 8.86 -3.50
CA GLU A 191 17.12 7.78 -4.40
C GLU A 191 17.81 6.43 -4.12
N LYS A 192 18.97 6.41 -3.43
CA LYS A 192 19.67 5.15 -3.11
C LYS A 192 18.88 4.27 -2.16
N LEU A 193 17.89 4.83 -1.46
CA LEU A 193 16.93 4.10 -0.63
C LEU A 193 15.97 3.22 -1.45
N PHE A 194 15.74 3.54 -2.73
CA PHE A 194 14.70 2.93 -3.55
C PHE A 194 14.81 1.41 -3.62
N ASN A 195 15.97 0.87 -4.03
CA ASN A 195 16.17 -0.57 -4.21
C ASN A 195 15.89 -1.37 -2.92
N PHE A 196 16.33 -0.84 -1.78
CA PHE A 196 16.08 -1.48 -0.49
C PHE A 196 14.60 -1.41 -0.11
N LEU A 197 13.99 -0.22 -0.18
CA LEU A 197 12.61 -0.01 0.25
C LEU A 197 11.60 -0.73 -0.64
N GLN A 198 11.86 -0.85 -1.94
CA GLN A 198 11.08 -1.63 -2.88
C GLN A 198 11.11 -3.13 -2.51
N ALA A 199 12.31 -3.69 -2.30
CA ALA A 199 12.46 -5.08 -1.88
C ALA A 199 11.81 -5.33 -0.50
N TRP A 200 11.95 -4.39 0.42
CA TRP A 200 11.33 -4.44 1.74
C TRP A 200 9.81 -4.49 1.67
N LEU A 201 9.20 -3.58 0.90
CA LEU A 201 7.74 -3.54 0.73
C LEU A 201 7.21 -4.83 0.13
N TYR A 202 7.87 -5.38 -0.89
CA TYR A 202 7.48 -6.66 -1.46
C TYR A 202 7.39 -7.76 -0.40
N VAL A 203 8.42 -7.90 0.45
CA VAL A 203 8.44 -8.90 1.52
C VAL A 203 7.36 -8.63 2.57
N LYS A 204 7.18 -7.36 2.95
CA LYS A 204 6.15 -6.95 3.93
C LYS A 204 4.74 -7.22 3.41
N GLU A 205 4.45 -6.85 2.18
CA GLU A 205 3.15 -7.03 1.50
C GLU A 205 2.85 -8.52 1.32
N HIS A 206 3.83 -9.31 0.84
CA HIS A 206 3.70 -10.76 0.72
C HIS A 206 3.38 -11.40 2.08
N ARG A 207 4.15 -11.09 3.13
CA ARG A 207 3.90 -11.61 4.49
C ARG A 207 2.51 -11.21 5.01
N SER A 208 2.09 -9.98 4.73
CA SER A 208 0.78 -9.45 5.14
C SER A 208 -0.36 -10.17 4.42
N LEU A 209 -0.24 -10.40 3.12
CA LEU A 209 -1.20 -11.15 2.31
C LEU A 209 -1.31 -12.61 2.76
N MET A 210 -0.17 -13.27 3.00
CA MET A 210 -0.15 -14.64 3.52
C MET A 210 -0.81 -14.76 4.89
N ARG A 211 -0.60 -13.77 5.77
CA ARG A 211 -1.28 -13.68 7.06
C ARG A 211 -2.78 -13.46 6.87
N TRP A 212 -3.17 -12.56 5.96
CA TRP A 212 -4.57 -12.27 5.66
C TRP A 212 -5.34 -13.51 5.21
N PHE A 213 -4.80 -14.30 4.26
CA PHE A 213 -5.45 -15.55 3.83
C PHE A 213 -5.73 -16.50 4.99
N LYS A 214 -4.77 -16.65 5.93
CA LYS A 214 -4.93 -17.50 7.11
C LYS A 214 -5.98 -16.95 8.07
N THR A 215 -5.94 -15.65 8.36
CA THR A 215 -6.89 -14.99 9.26
C THR A 215 -8.31 -15.05 8.70
N ALA A 216 -8.49 -14.74 7.41
CA ALA A 216 -9.78 -14.83 6.73
C ALA A 216 -10.33 -16.26 6.71
N GLY A 217 -9.49 -17.25 6.38
CA GLY A 217 -9.89 -18.66 6.39
C GLY A 217 -10.29 -19.16 7.78
N THR A 218 -9.58 -18.72 8.83
CA THR A 218 -9.90 -19.05 10.22
C THR A 218 -11.25 -18.46 10.61
N TYR A 219 -11.45 -17.17 10.35
CA TYR A 219 -12.69 -16.47 10.64
C TYR A 219 -13.93 -17.12 9.98
N ILE A 220 -13.82 -17.53 8.71
CA ILE A 220 -14.92 -18.21 8.00
C ILE A 220 -15.20 -19.60 8.58
N ASN A 221 -14.17 -20.34 8.98
CA ASN A 221 -14.33 -21.70 9.49
C ASN A 221 -14.86 -21.76 10.93
N GLU A 222 -14.62 -20.72 11.75
CA GLU A 222 -15.07 -20.62 13.15
C GLU A 222 -16.60 -20.42 13.30
N ASN A 223 -17.33 -20.11 12.23
CA ASN A 223 -18.80 -20.03 12.23
C ASN A 223 -19.52 -21.40 12.27
N LYS A 224 -18.80 -22.52 12.45
CA LYS A 224 -19.45 -23.82 12.71
C LYS A 224 -19.89 -23.86 14.18
N PRO A 225 -21.20 -23.97 14.50
CA PRO A 225 -21.62 -24.10 15.88
C PRO A 225 -20.93 -25.34 16.48
N ALA A 226 -20.23 -25.12 17.60
CA ALA A 226 -19.70 -26.20 18.41
C ALA A 226 -20.86 -27.18 18.67
N LYS A 227 -20.72 -28.44 18.23
CA LYS A 227 -21.68 -29.48 18.56
C LYS A 227 -21.74 -29.56 20.09
N SER A 228 -22.83 -29.07 20.68
CA SER A 228 -23.15 -29.29 22.08
C SER A 228 -23.28 -30.79 22.27
N SER A 229 -22.41 -31.33 23.12
CA SER A 229 -22.36 -32.76 23.46
C SER A 229 -23.52 -33.19 24.34
#